data_AF-A0A963VYM6-F1
#
_entry.id   AF-A0A963VYM6-F1
#
_cell.length_a   1.000
_cell.length_b   1.000
_cell.length_c   1.000
_cell.angle_alpha   90.00
_cell.angle_beta   90.00
_cell.angle_gamma   90.00
#
_symmetry.space_group_name_H-M   'P 1'
#
loop_
_entity.id
_entity.type
_entity.pdbx_description
1 polymer ?
#
loop_
_entity_poly.entity_id
_entity_poly.type
_entity_poly.pdbx_seq_one_letter_code
_entity_poly.pdbx_strand_id
1 'polypeptide(L)' 'LLAGGTPVAVDCPAQAGFKLMPEHLEKAITTRTKWLLLNSPSNPTGAAYTAQELEAIGAVLEHHPHVHVMTDDMYE' A
#
# COMPACT_ATOMS: atom_id res chain seq x y z
N LEU A 1 -15.65 10.11 8.05
CA LEU A 1 -14.18 10.00 7.94
C LEU A 1 -13.59 11.34 8.31
N LEU A 2 -12.59 11.36 9.19
CA LEU A 2 -12.11 12.60 9.83
C LEU A 2 -11.46 13.58 8.83
N ALA A 3 -10.75 13.05 7.82
CA ALA A 3 -10.04 13.85 6.80
C ALA A 3 -10.81 14.01 5.47
N GLY A 4 -12.09 13.62 5.41
CA GLY A 4 -12.93 13.80 4.21
C GLY A 4 -12.56 12.94 2.97
N GLY A 5 -11.50 12.13 3.01
CA GLY A 5 -11.14 11.19 1.94
C GLY A 5 -12.08 10.00 1.84
N THR A 6 -12.05 9.27 0.72
CA THR A 6 -12.76 7.99 0.54
C THR A 6 -11.75 6.83 0.62
N PRO A 7 -11.85 5.91 1.58
CA PRO A 7 -10.95 4.78 1.70
C PRO A 7 -11.28 3.80 0.58
N VAL A 8 -10.25 3.34 -0.12
CA VAL A 8 -10.35 2.29 -1.12
C VAL A 8 -9.58 1.10 -0.56
N ALA A 9 -10.30 0.06 -0.15
CA ALA A 9 -9.68 -1.17 0.29
C ALA A 9 -9.08 -1.89 -0.92
N VAL A 10 -7.85 -2.38 -0.78
CA VAL A 10 -7.16 -3.18 -1.79
C VAL A 10 -7.01 -4.59 -1.23
N ASP A 11 -7.33 -5.60 -2.04
CA ASP A 11 -7.29 -6.98 -1.60
C ASP A 11 -5.84 -7.46 -1.39
N CYS A 12 -5.56 -7.90 -0.17
CA CYS A 12 -4.29 -8.52 0.21
C CYS A 12 -4.58 -9.96 0.67
N PRO A 13 -4.62 -10.94 -0.25
CA PRO A 13 -5.07 -12.29 0.06
C PRO A 13 -4.09 -13.04 0.98
N ALA A 14 -4.61 -13.97 1.78
CA ALA A 14 -3.81 -14.80 2.68
C ALA A 14 -2.74 -15.61 1.94
N GLN A 15 -3.02 -16.03 0.70
CA GLN A 15 -2.08 -16.76 -0.15
C GLN A 15 -0.85 -15.92 -0.53
N ALA A 16 -0.99 -14.59 -0.53
CA ALA A 16 0.12 -13.63 -0.70
C ALA A 16 0.66 -13.14 0.65
N GLY A 17 0.37 -13.84 1.75
CA GLY A 17 0.81 -13.46 3.10
C GLY A 17 0.21 -12.16 3.60
N PHE A 18 -1.00 -11.79 3.12
CA PHE A 18 -1.66 -10.51 3.41
C PHE A 18 -0.87 -9.26 2.97
N LYS A 19 0.05 -9.42 2.01
CA LYS A 19 0.80 -8.30 1.44
C LYS A 19 0.05 -7.68 0.27
N LEU A 20 0.29 -6.40 0.07
CA LEU A 20 -0.14 -5.64 -1.09
C LEU A 20 0.69 -6.07 -2.29
N MET A 21 0.02 -6.50 -3.35
CA MET A 21 0.64 -6.87 -4.62
C MET A 21 0.66 -5.65 -5.56
N PRO A 22 1.75 -5.43 -6.34
CA PRO A 22 1.86 -4.31 -7.26
C PRO A 22 0.68 -4.20 -8.25
N GLU A 23 0.22 -5.32 -8.79
CA GLU A 23 -0.91 -5.37 -9.73
C GLU A 23 -2.26 -5.00 -9.10
N HIS A 24 -2.42 -5.18 -7.79
CA HIS A 24 -3.61 -4.75 -7.06
C HIS A 24 -3.56 -3.26 -6.77
N LEU A 25 -2.37 -2.74 -6.44
CA LEU A 25 -2.15 -1.30 -6.27
C LEU A 25 -2.41 -0.53 -7.57
N GLU A 26 -1.82 -0.96 -8.69
CA GLU A 26 -1.97 -0.31 -10.00
C GLU A 26 -3.46 -0.18 -10.38
N LYS A 27 -4.25 -1.24 -10.19
CA LYS A 27 -5.69 -1.24 -10.50
C LYS A 27 -6.52 -0.33 -9.60
N ALA A 28 -6.06 -0.08 -8.37
CA ALA A 28 -6.77 0.74 -7.39
C ALA A 28 -6.47 2.25 -7.54
N ILE A 29 -5.35 2.61 -8.17
CA ILE A 29 -4.97 4.01 -8.35
C ILE A 29 -5.87 4.68 -9.40
N THR A 30 -6.33 5.88 -9.07
CA THR A 30 -7.07 6.76 -9.97
C THR A 30 -6.49 8.17 -9.90
N THR A 31 -6.97 9.07 -10.76
CA THR A 31 -6.63 10.50 -10.69
C THR A 31 -7.06 11.18 -9.38
N ARG A 32 -7.97 10.56 -8.61
CA ARG A 32 -8.40 11.03 -7.29
C ARG A 32 -7.61 10.43 -6.13
N THR A 33 -6.80 9.40 -6.37
CA THR A 33 -5.96 8.80 -5.34
C THR A 33 -4.92 9.80 -4.87
N LYS A 34 -4.75 9.95 -3.55
CA LYS A 34 -3.81 10.90 -2.94
C LYS A 34 -2.81 10.25 -2.00
N TRP A 35 -3.23 9.19 -1.30
CA TRP A 35 -2.42 8.52 -0.29
C TRP A 35 -2.52 7.01 -0.45
N LEU A 36 -1.37 6.35 -0.47
CA LEU A 36 -1.22 4.95 -0.11
C LEU A 36 -0.85 4.88 1.37
N LEU A 37 -1.62 4.14 2.17
CA LEU A 37 -1.26 3.83 3.55
C LEU A 37 -0.60 2.46 3.56
N LEU A 38 0.68 2.41 3.97
CA LEU A 38 1.46 1.18 4.04
C LEU A 38 1.89 0.95 5.49
N ASN A 39 1.36 -0.10 6.11
CA ASN A 39 1.72 -0.47 7.47
C ASN A 39 2.63 -1.71 7.44
N SER A 40 3.87 -1.54 7.89
CA SER A 40 4.92 -2.56 7.82
C SER A 40 5.92 -2.39 8.98
N PRO A 41 6.06 -3.37 9.90
CA PRO A 41 5.27 -4.60 9.98
C PRO A 41 3.76 -4.36 10.19
N SER A 42 2.93 -5.13 9.49
CA SER A 42 1.48 -4.94 9.45
C SER A 42 0.80 -5.36 10.76
N ASN A 43 -0.12 -4.55 11.25
CA ASN A 43 -1.15 -4.90 12.20
C ASN A 43 -2.49 -5.06 11.43
N PRO A 44 -3.22 -6.19 11.56
CA PRO A 44 -3.04 -7.28 12.54
C PRO A 44 -2.23 -8.49 12.05
N THR A 45 -1.75 -8.48 10.82
CA THR A 45 -1.29 -9.72 10.15
C THR A 45 0.15 -10.13 10.50
N GLY A 46 0.95 -9.20 11.03
CA GLY A 46 2.38 -9.36 11.25
C GLY A 46 3.19 -9.38 9.95
N ALA A 47 2.58 -9.14 8.79
CA ALA A 47 3.28 -9.19 7.51
C ALA A 47 4.35 -8.09 7.42
N ALA A 48 5.58 -8.48 7.07
CA ALA A 48 6.68 -7.56 6.79
C ALA A 48 7.09 -7.68 5.31
N TYR A 49 7.46 -6.57 4.70
CA TYR A 49 7.90 -6.52 3.31
C TYR A 49 9.41 -6.68 3.23
N THR A 50 9.89 -7.43 2.25
CA THR A 50 11.28 -7.43 1.84
C THR A 50 11.58 -6.18 1.01
N ALA A 51 12.85 -5.80 0.90
CA ALA A 51 13.27 -4.68 0.05
C ALA A 51 12.77 -4.83 -1.41
N GLN A 52 12.85 -6.03 -1.96
CA GLN A 52 12.40 -6.34 -3.32
C GLN A 52 10.89 -6.15 -3.50
N GLU A 53 10.10 -6.50 -2.49
CA GLU A 53 8.64 -6.29 -2.51
C GLU A 53 8.31 -4.79 -2.43
N LEU A 54 9.04 -4.02 -1.62
CA LEU A 54 8.89 -2.56 -1.55
C LEU A 54 9.31 -1.87 -2.84
N GLU A 55 10.41 -2.31 -3.47
CA GLU A 55 10.85 -1.82 -4.78
C GLU A 55 9.77 -2.05 -5.85
N ALA A 56 9.11 -3.20 -5.85
CA ALA A 56 8.04 -3.49 -6.79
C ALA A 56 6.80 -2.60 -6.58
N ILE A 57 6.47 -2.26 -5.33
CA ILE A 57 5.43 -1.26 -5.01
C ILE A 57 5.88 0.14 -5.45
N GLY A 58 7.15 0.50 -5.21
CA GLY A 58 7.75 1.76 -5.63
C GLY A 58 7.68 1.96 -7.14
N ALA A 59 7.99 0.94 -7.93
CA ALA A 59 7.92 0.98 -9.39
C ALA A 59 6.49 1.28 -9.91
N VAL A 60 5.44 0.86 -9.19
CA VAL A 60 4.07 1.28 -9.50
C VAL A 60 3.91 2.78 -9.24
N LEU A 61 4.33 3.25 -8.07
CA LEU A 61 4.18 4.66 -7.66
C LEU A 61 4.99 5.64 -8.53
N GLU A 62 6.10 5.22 -9.13
CA GLU A 62 6.85 6.04 -10.10
C GLU A 62 5.99 6.45 -11.31
N HIS A 63 5.02 5.62 -11.71
CA HIS A 63 4.07 5.95 -12.77
C HIS A 63 2.94 6.89 -12.29
N HIS A 64 2.80 7.10 -10.97
CA HIS A 64 1.71 7.85 -10.34
C HIS A 64 2.26 8.91 -9.35
N PRO A 65 3.03 9.92 -9.81
CA PRO A 65 3.71 10.88 -8.94
C PRO A 65 2.78 11.77 -8.11
N HIS A 66 1.47 11.76 -8.38
CA HIS A 66 0.45 12.45 -7.61
C HIS A 66 0.00 11.68 -6.35
N VAL A 67 0.46 10.45 -6.17
CA VAL A 67 0.15 9.60 -5.02
C VAL A 67 1.30 9.68 -4.00
N HIS A 68 0.97 10.10 -2.79
CA HIS A 68 1.90 10.11 -1.66
C HIS A 68 1.84 8.79 -0.88
N VAL A 69 2.91 8.46 -0.17
CA VAL A 69 2.97 7.28 0.71
C VAL A 69 2.97 7.73 2.16
N MET A 70 2.09 7.14 2.96
CA MET A 70 2.08 7.26 4.42
C MET A 70 2.46 5.91 5.00
N THR A 71 3.64 5.84 5.62
CA THR A 71 4.16 4.63 6.24
C THR A 71 3.86 4.62 7.73
N ASP A 72 3.49 3.46 8.25
CA ASP A 72 3.48 3.17 9.69
C ASP A 72 4.45 2.02 9.95
N ASP A 73 5.60 2.38 10.54
CA ASP A 73 6.76 1.57 10.83
C ASP A 73 6.97 1.36 12.35
N MET A 74 5.92 1.51 13.17
CA MET A 74 6.08 1.51 14.63
C MET A 74 6.61 0.20 15.24
N TYR A 75 6.64 -0.88 14.46
CA TYR A 75 7.01 -2.23 14.89
C TYR A 75 8.36 -2.70 14.33
N GLU A 76 9.17 -1.79 13.77
CA GLU A 76 10.55 -2.07 13.35
C GLU A 76 11.47 -2.44 14.52
#